data_AF-A0A1F9PNM4-F1
#
_entry.id   AF-A0A1F9PNM4-F1
#
_cell.length_a   1.000
_cell.length_b   1.000
_cell.length_c   1.000
_cell.angle_alpha   90.00
_cell.angle_beta   90.00
_cell.angle_gamma   90.00
#
_symmetry.space_group_name_H-M   'P 1'
#
loop_
_entity.id
_entity.type
_entity.pdbx_description
1 polymer ?
#
loop_
_entity_poly.entity_id
_entity_poly.type
_entity_poly.pdbx_seq_one_letter_code
_entity_poly.pdbx_strand_id
1 'polypeptide(L)' 'MQIIISPEEQFPEMQLSLVATSYGSQQTPVGSLGVIGPMRMDYARLVPIVRYTASLVTGLLTRRQT' A
#
# COMPACT_ATOMS: atom_id res chain seq x y z
N MET A 1 -5.03 -2.13 -5.80
CA MET A 1 -3.69 -1.53 -5.77
C MET A 1 -3.82 -0.08 -6.18
N GLN A 2 -3.22 0.84 -5.43
CA GLN A 2 -3.22 2.27 -5.73
C GLN A 2 -1.80 2.82 -5.59
N ILE A 3 -1.45 3.74 -6.49
CA ILE A 3 -0.22 4.54 -6.42
C ILE A 3 -0.66 6.00 -6.41
N ILE A 4 -0.32 6.72 -5.35
CA ILE A 4 -0.61 8.14 -5.17
C ILE A 4 0.73 8.89 -5.23
N ILE A 5 0.74 10.05 -5.87
CA ILE A 5 1.91 10.92 -6.04
C ILE A 5 1.52 12.31 -5.54
N SER A 6 2.40 12.94 -4.76
CA SER A 6 2.18 14.30 -4.26
C SER A 6 2.18 15.33 -5.39
N PRO A 7 1.35 16.38 -5.32
CA PRO A 7 1.40 17.49 -6.27
C PRO A 7 2.68 18.32 -6.10
N GLU A 8 3.41 18.54 -7.19
CA GLU A 8 4.71 19.22 -7.18
C GLU A 8 4.60 20.72 -6.85
N GLU A 9 3.48 21.37 -7.19
CA GLU A 9 3.33 22.82 -7.00
C GLU A 9 3.20 23.25 -5.53
N GLN A 10 2.74 22.35 -4.67
CA GLN A 10 2.42 22.68 -3.27
C GLN A 10 3.53 22.28 -2.29
N PHE A 11 4.34 21.28 -2.65
CA PHE A 11 5.42 20.78 -1.80
C PHE A 11 6.64 20.35 -2.64
N PRO A 12 7.33 21.29 -3.29
CA PRO A 12 8.44 20.98 -4.21
C PRO A 12 9.61 20.25 -3.53
N GLU A 13 9.80 20.46 -2.22
CA GLU A 13 10.81 19.78 -1.41
C GLU A 13 10.36 18.41 -0.88
N MET A 14 9.07 18.08 -1.01
CA MET A 14 8.44 16.87 -0.48
C MET A 14 7.74 16.09 -1.59
N GLN A 15 8.53 15.68 -2.59
CA GLN A 15 8.11 14.80 -3.68
C GLN A 15 7.90 13.37 -3.15
N LEU A 16 6.72 13.09 -2.60
CA LEU A 16 6.36 11.79 -2.04
C LEU A 16 5.45 10.98 -2.97
N SER A 17 5.45 9.67 -2.75
CA SER A 17 4.53 8.72 -3.34
C SER A 17 4.10 7.69 -2.30
N LEU A 18 2.86 7.22 -2.41
CA LEU A 18 2.29 6.15 -1.62
C LEU A 18 1.92 4.98 -2.54
N VAL A 19 2.41 3.78 -2.24
CA VAL A 19 1.98 2.52 -2.86
C VAL A 19 1.16 1.75 -1.85
N ALA A 20 -0.14 1.57 -2.12
CA ALA A 20 -1.07 0.97 -1.18
C ALA A 20 -1.93 -0.14 -1.80
N THR A 21 -2.36 -1.08 -0.97
CA THR A 21 -3.34 -2.11 -1.31
C THR A 21 -4.22 -2.42 -0.11
N SER A 22 -5.46 -2.81 -0.37
CA SER A 22 -6.38 -3.24 0.69
C SER A 22 -6.02 -4.62 1.23
N TYR A 23 -6.27 -4.84 2.52
CA TYR A 23 -6.26 -6.16 3.17
C TYR A 23 -7.65 -6.47 3.74
N GLY A 24 -7.92 -7.74 4.01
CA GLY A 24 -9.25 -8.25 4.31
C GLY A 24 -9.82 -9.09 3.17
N SER A 25 -11.07 -9.53 3.32
CA SER A 25 -11.73 -10.29 2.26
C SER A 25 -12.04 -9.36 1.07
N GLN A 26 -12.16 -9.93 -0.13
CA GLN A 26 -12.54 -9.16 -1.32
C GLN A 26 -13.92 -8.48 -1.17
N GLN A 27 -14.83 -9.10 -0.41
CA GLN A 27 -16.19 -8.60 -0.19
C GLN A 27 -16.27 -7.62 0.98
N THR A 28 -15.36 -7.75 1.94
CA THR A 28 -15.26 -6.93 3.16
C THR A 28 -13.81 -6.57 3.43
N PRO A 29 -13.29 -5.52 2.74
CA PRO A 29 -11.98 -4.96 3.04
C PRO A 29 -11.98 -4.45 4.49
N VAL A 30 -10.92 -4.76 5.23
CA VAL A 30 -10.75 -4.34 6.63
C VAL A 30 -9.98 -3.02 6.70
N GLY A 31 -9.05 -2.80 5.76
CA GLY A 31 -8.26 -1.56 5.69
C GLY A 31 -7.26 -1.58 4.54
N SER A 32 -6.31 -0.65 4.58
CA SER A 32 -5.25 -0.52 3.58
C SER A 32 -3.86 -0.62 4.21
N LEU A 33 -2.93 -1.20 3.46
CA LEU A 33 -1.50 -1.30 3.79
C LEU A 33 -0.70 -0.71 2.64
N GLY A 34 0.32 0.09 2.96
CA GLY A 34 1.14 0.72 1.93
C GLY A 34 2.47 1.28 2.44
N VAL A 35 3.31 1.69 1.48
CA VAL A 35 4.63 2.29 1.71
C VAL A 35 4.58 3.73 1.21
N ILE A 36 4.99 4.67 2.07
CA ILE A 36 5.22 6.08 1.72
C ILE A 36 6.72 6.27 1.51
N GLY A 37 7.10 6.89 0.40
CA GLY A 37 8.50 7.14 0.05
C GLY A 37 8.66 8.29 -0.93
N PRO A 38 9.89 8.57 -1.40
CA PRO A 38 10.12 9.56 -2.44
C PRO A 38 9.44 9.15 -3.75
N MET A 39 9.09 10.13 -4.57
CA MET A 39 8.40 9.94 -5.86
C MET A 39 9.16 9.05 -6.84
N ARG A 40 10.50 8.96 -6.72
CA ARG A 40 11.34 8.06 -7.52
C ARG A 40 11.83 6.88 -6.67
N MET A 41 10.92 5.97 -6.33
CA MET A 41 11.25 4.71 -5.67
C MET A 41 11.17 3.52 -6.63
N ASP A 42 11.79 2.39 -6.27
CA ASP A 42 11.72 1.17 -7.07
C ASP A 42 10.33 0.51 -6.93
N TYR A 43 9.40 0.95 -7.79
CA TYR A 43 8.03 0.42 -7.83
C TYR A 43 7.99 -1.06 -8.21
N ALA A 44 8.91 -1.53 -9.06
CA ALA A 44 8.97 -2.93 -9.46
C ALA A 44 9.25 -3.84 -8.27
N ARG A 45 10.07 -3.37 -7.32
CA ARG A 45 10.32 -4.06 -6.05
C ARG A 45 9.22 -3.84 -5.01
N LEU A 46 8.69 -2.62 -4.87
CA LEU A 46 7.75 -2.29 -3.79
C LEU A 46 6.34 -2.85 -4.00
N VAL A 47 5.83 -2.83 -5.23
CA VAL A 47 4.50 -3.35 -5.57
C VAL A 47 4.31 -4.81 -5.10
N PRO A 48 5.20 -5.77 -5.43
CA PRO A 48 5.02 -7.16 -4.99
C PRO A 48 5.15 -7.30 -3.46
N ILE A 49 6.02 -6.53 -2.80
CA ILE A 49 6.17 -6.55 -1.34
C ILE A 49 4.87 -6.11 -0.67
N VAL A 50 4.32 -4.96 -1.06
CA VAL A 50 3.07 -4.43 -0.49
C VAL A 50 1.90 -5.41 -0.69
N ARG A 51 1.79 -5.99 -1.88
CA ARG A 51 0.77 -7.01 -2.19
C ARG A 51 0.91 -8.25 -1.32
N TYR A 52 2.12 -8.78 -1.22
CA TYR A 52 2.38 -9.98 -0.42
C TYR A 52 2.08 -9.74 1.06
N THR A 53 2.55 -8.63 1.61
CA THR A 53 2.30 -8.27 3.01
C THR A 53 0.81 -8.11 3.30
N ALA A 54 0.04 -7.46 2.41
CA ALA A 54 -1.41 -7.36 2.59
C ALA A 54 -2.11 -8.73 2.55
N SER A 55 -1.67 -9.64 1.67
CA SER A 55 -2.17 -11.01 1.63
C SER A 55 -1.87 -11.79 2.91
N LEU A 56 -0.67 -11.63 3.47
CA LEU A 56 -0.31 -12.21 4.77
C LEU A 56 -1.19 -11.66 5.89
N VAL A 57 -1.37 -10.34 5.96
CA VAL A 57 -2.22 -9.69 6.96
C VAL A 57 -3.66 -10.18 6.84
N THR A 58 -4.20 -10.31 5.62
CA THR A 58 -5.51 -10.94 5.38
C THR A 58 -5.57 -12.34 5.98
N GLY A 59 -4.60 -13.21 5.68
CA GLY A 59 -4.60 -14.58 6.20
C GLY A 59 -4.53 -14.66 7.74
N LEU A 60 -3.74 -13.77 8.37
CA LEU A 60 -3.64 -13.68 9.83
C LEU A 60 -4.95 -13.20 10.47
N LEU A 61 -5.66 -12.28 9.83
CA LEU A 61 -6.95 -11.77 10.31
C LEU A 61 -8.06 -12.79 10.13
N THR A 62 -8.10 -13.50 8.99
CA THR A 62 -9.08 -14.59 8.75
C THR A 62 -8.94 -15.69 9.81
N ARG A 63 -7.71 -16.07 10.17
CA ARG A 63 -7.46 -17.08 11.22
C ARG A 63 -7.91 -16.64 12.62
N ARG A 64 -7.95 -15.34 12.92
CA ARG A 64 -8.40 -14.81 14.22
C ARG A 64 -9.92 -14.68 14.36
N GLN A 65 -10.66 -14.76 13.26
CA GLN A 65 -12.13 -14.65 13.23
C GLN A 65 -12.84 -16.02 13.26
N THR A 66 -12.07 -17.12 13.25
CA THR A 66 -12.56 -18.50 13.43
C THR A 66 -12.18 -18.99 14.81
#